data_AF-A0A7S0SX17-F1
#
_entry.id   AF-A0A7S0SX17-F1
#
_cell.length_a   1.000
_cell.length_b   1.000
_cell.length_c   1.000
_cell.angle_alpha   90.00
_cell.angle_beta   90.00
_cell.angle_gamma   90.00
#
_symmetry.space_group_name_H-M   'P 1'
#
loop_
_entity.id
_entity.type
_entity.pdbx_description
1 polymer ?
#
loop_
_entity_poly.entity_id
_entity_poly.type
_entity_poly.pdbx_seq_one_letter_code
_entity_poly.pdbx_strand_id
1 'polypeptide(L)'
;VSTSPYLHPPVLGDVGDKMTAPWVIVAQSLWHGPDQTGKLEVKLLTPKPRHGVRNTQSVYAARAFNAGNTLDEFANVAAMEMTTFPLFPHILGGPLVDEAASAVQRAAADTAAMTQHHGLNADQAGAVAGALVAVDEAGRGLPTSSLTVNPVRLVHGPFGSGKTHTLAAFIVSAAERLAAAGSPARILVSAHTNIAVDRLLIALVERGFTDFVRVGALRRIDHLVLPHSLHCRESSVSATKNINSNSMSGEGGGGG
;
A
#
# COMPACT_ATOMS: atom_id res chain seq x y z
N VAL A 1 21.69 -14.03 -38.77
CA VAL A 1 21.76 -13.36 -37.46
C VAL A 1 21.09 -12.00 -37.62
N SER A 2 19.91 -11.81 -37.04
CA SER A 2 19.20 -10.53 -37.12
C SER A 2 19.81 -9.55 -36.13
N THR A 3 20.20 -8.37 -36.60
CA THR A 3 20.75 -7.27 -35.79
C THR A 3 19.67 -6.34 -35.24
N SER A 4 18.38 -6.68 -35.42
CA SER A 4 17.27 -5.87 -34.90
C SER A 4 17.10 -6.07 -33.38
N PRO A 5 17.30 -5.03 -32.56
CA PRO A 5 17.14 -5.12 -31.10
C PRO A 5 15.69 -5.28 -30.66
N TYR A 6 14.73 -5.18 -31.58
CA TYR A 6 13.29 -5.21 -31.29
C TYR A 6 12.64 -6.58 -31.50
N LEU A 7 13.37 -7.57 -32.06
CA LEU A 7 12.85 -8.93 -32.33
C LEU A 7 11.45 -8.95 -32.98
N HIS A 8 11.11 -7.96 -33.80
CA HIS A 8 9.88 -8.02 -34.60
C HIS A 8 10.10 -9.04 -35.72
N PRO A 9 9.45 -10.21 -35.70
CA PRO A 9 9.48 -11.07 -36.87
C PRO A 9 8.70 -10.37 -37.99
N PRO A 10 9.16 -10.45 -39.25
CA PRO A 10 8.35 -10.08 -40.41
C PRO A 10 6.93 -10.68 -40.30
N VAL A 11 5.92 -9.91 -40.66
CA VAL A 11 4.54 -10.40 -40.69
C VAL A 11 4.46 -11.58 -41.65
N LEU A 12 3.74 -12.63 -41.27
CA LEU A 12 3.67 -13.92 -42.01
C LEU A 12 3.34 -13.76 -43.51
N GLY A 13 2.73 -12.63 -43.92
CA GLY A 13 2.40 -12.30 -45.30
C GLY A 13 3.60 -11.98 -46.21
N ASP A 14 4.76 -11.63 -45.64
CA ASP A 14 5.97 -11.23 -46.40
C ASP A 14 6.96 -12.39 -46.63
N VAL A 15 6.65 -13.59 -46.13
CA VAL A 15 7.57 -14.73 -46.14
C VAL A 15 7.01 -15.84 -47.04
N GLY A 16 7.62 -16.01 -48.21
CA GLY A 16 7.17 -16.92 -49.27
C GLY A 16 7.19 -18.42 -48.95
N ASP A 17 7.78 -18.84 -47.84
CA ASP A 17 7.80 -20.24 -47.38
C ASP A 17 7.35 -20.37 -45.91
N LYS A 18 6.23 -21.05 -45.71
CA LYS A 18 5.62 -21.31 -44.38
C LYS A 18 6.49 -22.21 -43.49
N MET A 19 7.40 -23.00 -44.07
CA MET A 19 8.28 -23.91 -43.33
C MET A 19 9.51 -23.20 -42.74
N THR A 20 9.95 -22.10 -43.34
CA THR A 20 11.11 -21.30 -42.90
C THR A 20 10.71 -19.96 -42.29
N ALA A 21 9.41 -19.75 -42.05
CA ALA A 21 8.90 -18.50 -41.51
C ALA A 21 9.54 -18.17 -40.14
N PRO A 22 9.97 -16.91 -39.93
CA PRO A 22 10.51 -16.47 -38.66
C PRO A 22 9.45 -16.61 -37.57
N TRP A 23 9.86 -17.09 -36.40
CA TRP A 23 8.99 -17.26 -35.24
C TRP A 23 9.54 -16.52 -34.04
N VAL A 24 8.65 -16.13 -33.14
CA VAL A 24 8.97 -15.58 -31.82
C VAL A 24 8.13 -16.32 -30.80
N ILE A 25 8.76 -16.69 -29.69
CA ILE A 25 8.11 -17.30 -28.53
C ILE A 25 8.55 -16.55 -27.29
N VAL A 26 7.66 -16.47 -26.31
CA VAL A 26 8.01 -16.10 -24.95
C VAL A 26 8.08 -17.39 -24.13
N ALA A 27 9.20 -17.64 -23.48
CA ALA A 27 9.42 -18.82 -22.69
C ALA A 27 10.13 -18.46 -21.38
N GLN A 28 9.78 -19.15 -20.30
CA GLN A 28 10.40 -19.06 -19.00
C GLN A 28 11.46 -20.16 -18.90
N SER A 29 12.68 -19.81 -18.48
CA SER A 29 13.68 -20.81 -18.16
C SER A 29 13.27 -21.60 -16.91
N LEU A 30 13.36 -22.93 -16.95
CA LEU A 30 13.13 -23.78 -15.78
C LEU A 30 14.34 -23.81 -14.84
N TRP A 31 15.52 -23.48 -15.36
CA TRP A 31 16.78 -23.43 -14.63
C TRP A 31 17.40 -22.03 -14.67
N HIS A 32 18.30 -21.71 -13.74
CA HIS A 32 18.97 -20.39 -13.72
C HIS A 32 19.92 -20.14 -14.90
N GLY A 33 20.19 -21.15 -15.73
CA GLY A 33 21.04 -21.04 -16.92
C GLY A 33 21.20 -22.38 -17.64
N PRO A 34 21.99 -22.40 -18.74
CA PRO A 34 22.30 -23.63 -19.45
C PRO A 34 23.05 -24.62 -18.55
N ASP A 35 22.83 -25.91 -18.76
CA ASP A 35 23.58 -26.98 -18.09
C ASP A 35 25.03 -27.07 -18.60
N GLN A 36 25.81 -28.02 -18.06
CA GLN A 36 27.19 -28.26 -18.47
C GLN A 36 27.34 -28.65 -19.95
N THR A 37 26.25 -29.03 -20.61
CA THR A 37 26.19 -29.38 -22.05
C THR A 37 25.64 -28.23 -22.91
N GLY A 38 25.37 -27.07 -22.32
CA GLY A 38 24.82 -25.90 -23.00
C GLY A 38 23.32 -26.01 -23.30
N LYS A 39 22.60 -26.96 -22.71
CA LYS A 39 21.15 -27.12 -22.88
C LYS A 39 20.40 -26.28 -21.87
N LEU A 40 19.29 -25.69 -22.32
CA LEU A 40 18.38 -24.91 -21.49
C LEU A 40 16.98 -25.47 -21.64
N GLU A 41 16.38 -25.91 -20.53
CA GLU A 41 14.97 -26.27 -20.52
C GLU A 41 14.11 -25.03 -20.28
N VAL A 42 13.04 -24.91 -21.07
CA VAL A 42 12.15 -23.76 -21.01
C VAL A 42 10.69 -24.20 -21.02
N LYS A 43 9.85 -23.49 -20.27
CA LYS A 43 8.39 -23.58 -20.33
C LYS A 43 7.88 -22.48 -21.25
N LEU A 44 7.14 -22.84 -22.29
CA LEU A 44 6.51 -21.86 -23.17
C LEU A 44 5.41 -21.10 -22.40
N LEU A 45 5.48 -19.76 -22.43
CA LEU A 45 4.44 -18.88 -21.89
C LEU A 45 3.44 -18.46 -22.97
N THR A 46 3.83 -18.54 -24.24
CA THR A 46 2.96 -18.34 -25.40
C THR A 46 2.65 -19.67 -26.09
N PRO A 47 1.53 -19.80 -26.84
CA PRO A 47 1.26 -20.97 -27.65
C PRO A 47 2.43 -21.33 -28.57
N LYS A 48 2.72 -22.63 -28.72
CA LYS A 48 3.77 -23.11 -29.61
C LYS A 48 3.45 -22.70 -31.06
N PRO A 49 4.36 -22.03 -31.79
CA PRO A 49 4.16 -21.71 -33.19
C PRO A 49 3.85 -22.96 -34.03
N ARG A 50 2.98 -22.80 -35.03
CA ARG A 50 2.55 -23.91 -35.90
C ARG A 50 3.70 -24.52 -36.72
N HIS A 51 4.78 -23.76 -36.92
CA HIS A 51 5.94 -24.14 -37.73
C HIS A 51 7.24 -23.72 -37.03
N GLY A 52 8.38 -24.30 -37.45
CA GLY A 52 9.72 -23.82 -37.07
C GLY A 52 10.22 -24.14 -35.66
N VAL A 53 9.34 -24.45 -34.69
CA VAL A 53 9.71 -24.79 -33.30
C VAL A 53 9.62 -26.30 -33.05
N ARG A 54 10.76 -26.92 -32.72
CA ARG A 54 10.86 -28.35 -32.35
C ARG A 54 10.95 -28.51 -30.83
N ASN A 55 10.77 -29.75 -30.33
CA ASN A 55 10.91 -30.05 -28.89
C ASN A 55 12.37 -29.91 -28.42
N THR A 56 13.33 -30.15 -29.33
CA THR A 56 14.75 -29.92 -29.12
C THR A 56 15.29 -29.22 -30.35
N GLN A 57 15.96 -28.09 -30.15
CA GLN A 57 16.42 -27.24 -31.25
C GLN A 57 17.64 -26.45 -30.80
N SER A 58 18.67 -26.42 -31.65
CA SER A 58 19.79 -25.52 -31.46
C SER A 58 19.37 -24.09 -31.79
N VAL A 59 19.60 -23.17 -30.85
CA VAL A 59 19.43 -21.73 -31.05
C VAL A 59 20.79 -21.07 -30.88
N TYR A 60 21.12 -20.15 -31.78
CA TYR A 60 22.43 -19.48 -31.77
C TYR A 60 22.45 -18.21 -30.92
N ALA A 61 21.28 -17.61 -30.69
CA ALA A 61 21.10 -16.44 -29.85
C ALA A 61 19.71 -16.45 -29.24
N ALA A 62 19.61 -16.01 -27.99
CA ALA A 62 18.36 -15.81 -27.28
C ALA A 62 18.45 -14.50 -26.49
N ARG A 63 17.33 -13.77 -26.39
CA ARG A 63 17.23 -12.60 -25.52
C ARG A 63 16.65 -13.05 -24.19
N ALA A 64 17.41 -12.83 -23.12
CA ALA A 64 16.97 -13.09 -21.75
C ALA A 64 16.85 -11.78 -20.98
N PHE A 65 15.90 -11.74 -20.05
CA PHE A 65 15.80 -10.70 -19.03
C PHE A 65 15.33 -11.37 -17.74
N ASN A 66 15.75 -10.84 -16.59
CA ASN A 66 15.24 -11.34 -15.32
C ASN A 66 13.88 -10.71 -15.04
N ALA A 67 12.84 -11.55 -15.01
CA ALA A 67 11.49 -11.17 -14.59
C ALA A 67 10.88 -12.19 -13.64
N GLY A 68 11.71 -12.97 -12.93
CA GLY A 68 11.23 -14.00 -11.99
C GLY A 68 10.27 -13.42 -10.96
N ASN A 69 10.71 -12.38 -10.25
CA ASN A 69 9.88 -11.70 -9.24
C ASN A 69 8.57 -11.16 -9.84
N THR A 70 8.63 -10.56 -11.03
CA THR A 70 7.44 -10.02 -11.69
C THR A 70 6.46 -11.12 -12.13
N LEU A 71 6.96 -12.27 -12.59
CA LEU A 71 6.13 -13.42 -12.92
C LEU A 71 5.50 -14.03 -11.66
N ASP A 72 6.25 -14.11 -10.56
CA ASP A 72 5.74 -14.57 -9.28
C ASP A 72 4.67 -13.61 -8.73
N GLU A 73 4.86 -12.30 -8.89
CA GLU A 73 3.85 -11.28 -8.57
C GLU A 73 2.57 -11.51 -9.39
N PHE A 74 2.67 -11.68 -10.71
CA PHE A 74 1.51 -11.97 -11.56
C PHE A 74 0.82 -13.28 -11.17
N ALA A 75 1.58 -14.33 -10.88
CA ALA A 75 1.03 -15.60 -10.42
C ALA A 75 0.29 -15.45 -9.10
N ASN A 76 0.86 -14.69 -8.16
CA ASN A 76 0.22 -14.37 -6.88
C ASN A 76 -1.09 -13.62 -7.11
N VAL A 77 -1.10 -12.56 -7.93
CA VAL A 77 -2.32 -11.80 -8.26
C VAL A 77 -3.38 -12.69 -8.92
N ALA A 78 -2.97 -13.53 -9.87
CA ALA A 78 -3.89 -14.43 -10.57
C ALA A 78 -4.49 -15.52 -9.67
N ALA A 79 -3.80 -15.90 -8.60
CA ALA A 79 -4.26 -16.87 -7.61
C ALA A 79 -5.04 -16.24 -6.45
N MET A 80 -5.21 -14.90 -6.41
CA MET A 80 -5.95 -14.24 -5.33
C MET A 80 -7.44 -14.54 -5.45
N GLU A 81 -8.06 -14.89 -4.32
CA GLU A 81 -9.49 -15.07 -4.20
C GLU A 81 -10.10 -14.04 -3.23
N MET A 82 -11.40 -13.79 -3.39
CA MET A 82 -12.15 -12.88 -2.52
C MET A 82 -12.12 -13.25 -1.03
N THR A 83 -12.04 -14.54 -0.76
CA THR A 83 -12.01 -15.12 0.59
C THR A 83 -10.69 -14.83 1.31
N THR A 84 -9.59 -14.73 0.56
CA THR A 84 -8.24 -14.50 1.08
C THR A 84 -7.83 -13.03 1.00
N PHE A 85 -8.39 -12.27 0.04
CA PHE A 85 -8.09 -10.86 -0.20
C PHE A 85 -9.37 -10.02 -0.34
N PRO A 86 -10.02 -9.65 0.78
CA PRO A 86 -11.30 -8.94 0.75
C PRO A 86 -11.21 -7.54 0.10
N LEU A 87 -10.02 -6.93 0.06
CA LEU A 87 -9.80 -5.63 -0.58
C LEU A 87 -9.63 -5.72 -2.11
N PHE A 88 -9.49 -6.92 -2.66
CA PHE A 88 -9.16 -7.14 -4.08
C PHE A 88 -10.12 -6.46 -5.07
N PRO A 89 -11.47 -6.53 -4.92
CA PRO A 89 -12.38 -5.85 -5.85
C PRO A 89 -12.25 -4.34 -5.83
N HIS A 90 -11.83 -3.80 -4.70
CA HIS A 90 -11.70 -2.36 -4.53
C HIS A 90 -10.37 -1.83 -5.07
N ILE A 91 -9.40 -2.73 -5.33
CA ILE A 91 -8.08 -2.39 -5.86
C ILE A 91 -7.98 -2.70 -7.36
N LEU A 92 -8.45 -3.87 -7.80
CA LEU A 92 -8.34 -4.34 -9.19
C LEU A 92 -9.68 -4.37 -9.94
N GLY A 93 -10.80 -4.19 -9.24
CA GLY A 93 -12.12 -4.10 -9.86
C GLY A 93 -12.44 -2.69 -10.36
N GLY A 94 -13.63 -2.55 -10.96
CA GLY A 94 -14.16 -1.21 -11.28
C GLY A 94 -14.43 -0.39 -10.02
N PRO A 95 -14.44 0.95 -10.10
CA PRO A 95 -14.74 1.79 -8.96
C PRO A 95 -16.13 1.46 -8.41
N LEU A 96 -16.24 1.39 -7.07
CA LEU A 96 -17.53 1.17 -6.39
C LEU A 96 -18.47 2.36 -6.55
N VAL A 97 -17.87 3.55 -6.61
CA VAL A 97 -18.56 4.82 -6.65
C VAL A 97 -18.07 5.59 -7.86
N ASP A 98 -19.00 6.08 -8.67
CA ASP A 98 -18.71 7.13 -9.65
C ASP A 98 -18.44 8.42 -8.86
N GLU A 99 -17.17 8.82 -8.77
CA GLU A 99 -16.75 9.94 -7.92
C GLU A 99 -17.36 11.25 -8.47
N ALA A 100 -18.49 11.64 -7.90
CA ALA A 100 -19.28 12.77 -8.36
C ALA A 100 -18.50 14.10 -8.28
N ALA A 101 -18.84 15.05 -9.15
CA ALA A 101 -18.23 16.39 -9.19
C ALA A 101 -18.23 17.13 -7.82
N SER A 102 -19.18 16.84 -6.93
CA SER A 102 -19.24 17.42 -5.58
C SER A 102 -18.07 16.97 -4.69
N ALA A 103 -17.62 15.72 -4.80
CA ALA A 103 -16.46 15.23 -4.05
C ALA A 103 -15.17 15.93 -4.49
N VAL A 104 -15.04 16.21 -5.79
CA VAL A 104 -13.91 16.96 -6.36
C VAL A 104 -13.86 18.39 -5.81
N GLN A 105 -14.99 19.07 -5.70
CA GLN A 105 -15.06 20.43 -5.14
C GLN A 105 -14.62 20.47 -3.67
N ARG A 106 -15.07 19.50 -2.84
CA ARG A 106 -14.66 19.40 -1.43
C ARG A 106 -13.16 19.12 -1.31
N ALA A 107 -12.65 18.19 -2.11
CA ALA A 107 -11.23 17.89 -2.15
C ALA A 107 -10.38 19.11 -2.56
N ALA A 108 -10.88 19.98 -3.45
CA ALA A 108 -10.16 21.19 -3.84
C ALA A 108 -9.98 22.19 -2.67
N ALA A 109 -11.03 22.43 -1.89
CA ALA A 109 -10.94 23.30 -0.71
C ALA A 109 -9.99 22.71 0.35
N ASP A 110 -10.09 21.40 0.59
CA ASP A 110 -9.21 20.69 1.51
C ASP A 110 -7.75 20.70 1.04
N THR A 111 -7.48 20.65 -0.27
CA THR A 111 -6.12 20.70 -0.83
C THR A 111 -5.40 22.00 -0.44
N ALA A 112 -6.10 23.14 -0.51
CA ALA A 112 -5.53 24.43 -0.10
C ALA A 112 -5.23 24.46 1.41
N ALA A 113 -6.16 23.97 2.23
CA ALA A 113 -5.97 23.88 3.67
C ALA A 113 -4.79 22.97 4.04
N MET A 114 -4.65 21.80 3.40
CA MET A 114 -3.56 20.86 3.65
C MET A 114 -2.20 21.43 3.27
N THR A 115 -2.13 22.19 2.18
CA THR A 115 -0.92 22.91 1.77
C THR A 115 -0.51 23.93 2.84
N GLN A 116 -1.46 24.74 3.32
CA GLN A 116 -1.17 25.82 4.29
C GLN A 116 -0.85 25.27 5.69
N HIS A 117 -1.61 24.32 6.20
CA HIS A 117 -1.49 23.82 7.57
C HIS A 117 -0.33 22.83 7.75
N HIS A 118 -0.03 22.03 6.73
CA HIS A 118 0.94 20.95 6.85
C HIS A 118 2.16 21.11 5.94
N GLY A 119 2.21 22.14 5.09
CA GLY A 119 3.32 22.36 4.16
C GLY A 119 3.41 21.29 3.06
N LEU A 120 2.29 20.65 2.72
CA LEU A 120 2.24 19.64 1.67
C LEU A 120 2.40 20.29 0.28
N ASN A 121 3.06 19.60 -0.63
CA ASN A 121 3.01 20.00 -2.04
C ASN A 121 1.63 19.65 -2.66
N ALA A 122 1.38 20.10 -3.90
CA ALA A 122 0.09 19.93 -4.56
C ALA A 122 -0.36 18.45 -4.65
N ASP A 123 0.55 17.54 -5.02
CA ASP A 123 0.24 16.11 -5.16
C ASP A 123 -0.10 15.47 -3.81
N GLN A 124 0.69 15.78 -2.79
CA GLN A 124 0.47 15.30 -1.42
C GLN A 124 -0.83 15.84 -0.87
N ALA A 125 -1.09 17.14 -1.03
CA ALA A 125 -2.29 17.80 -0.57
C ALA A 125 -3.55 17.25 -1.25
N GLY A 126 -3.50 17.03 -2.57
CA GLY A 126 -4.60 16.40 -3.31
C GLY A 126 -4.87 14.97 -2.87
N ALA A 127 -3.82 14.18 -2.63
CA ALA A 127 -3.95 12.81 -2.13
C ALA A 127 -4.59 12.76 -0.73
N VAL A 128 -4.15 13.64 0.18
CA VAL A 128 -4.73 13.75 1.54
C VAL A 128 -6.16 14.23 1.47
N ALA A 129 -6.45 15.30 0.73
CA ALA A 129 -7.79 15.86 0.60
C ALA A 129 -8.81 14.83 0.07
N GLY A 130 -8.46 14.10 -0.99
CA GLY A 130 -9.32 13.04 -1.51
C GLY A 130 -9.57 11.91 -0.50
N ALA A 131 -8.58 11.59 0.34
CA ALA A 131 -8.74 10.61 1.41
C ALA A 131 -9.59 11.13 2.59
N LEU A 132 -9.52 12.41 2.91
CA LEU A 132 -10.32 13.01 3.98
C LEU A 132 -11.81 13.02 3.68
N VAL A 133 -12.22 13.11 2.41
CA VAL A 133 -13.65 12.93 2.04
C VAL A 133 -14.16 11.57 2.48
N ALA A 134 -13.38 10.49 2.30
CA ALA A 134 -13.75 9.17 2.76
C ALA A 134 -13.79 9.07 4.30
N VAL A 135 -12.91 9.80 4.99
CA VAL A 135 -12.93 9.90 6.46
C VAL A 135 -14.20 10.60 6.95
N ASP A 136 -14.63 11.67 6.29
CA ASP A 136 -15.88 12.38 6.64
C ASP A 136 -17.11 11.49 6.45
N GLU A 137 -17.17 10.73 5.36
CA GLU A 137 -18.25 9.77 5.09
C GLU A 137 -18.25 8.61 6.09
N ALA A 138 -17.08 8.09 6.45
CA ALA A 138 -16.92 7.07 7.48
C ALA A 138 -17.31 7.60 8.87
N GLY A 139 -16.92 8.84 9.20
CA GLY A 139 -17.25 9.50 10.46
C GLY A 139 -18.77 9.67 10.66
N ARG A 140 -19.50 9.91 9.57
CA ARG A 140 -20.97 9.97 9.53
C ARG A 140 -21.66 8.60 9.49
N GLY A 141 -20.89 7.51 9.33
CA GLY A 141 -21.43 6.15 9.23
C GLY A 141 -22.30 5.94 7.99
N LEU A 142 -21.97 6.56 6.86
CA LEU A 142 -22.76 6.40 5.63
C LEU A 142 -22.72 4.95 5.13
N PRO A 143 -23.86 4.39 4.65
CA PRO A 143 -23.87 3.08 4.02
C PRO A 143 -23.17 3.12 2.65
N THR A 144 -22.68 1.98 2.17
CA THR A 144 -21.94 1.85 0.90
C THR A 144 -22.67 2.47 -0.30
N SER A 145 -24.00 2.37 -0.34
CA SER A 145 -24.85 2.93 -1.40
C SER A 145 -24.92 4.46 -1.43
N SER A 146 -24.44 5.12 -0.38
CA SER A 146 -24.50 6.59 -0.20
C SER A 146 -23.13 7.23 -0.18
N LEU A 147 -22.06 6.45 -0.39
CA LEU A 147 -20.70 6.97 -0.53
C LEU A 147 -20.60 7.80 -1.81
N THR A 148 -19.84 8.90 -1.75
CA THR A 148 -19.56 9.75 -2.92
C THR A 148 -18.12 9.62 -3.40
N VAL A 149 -17.29 8.90 -2.65
CA VAL A 149 -15.93 8.53 -3.02
C VAL A 149 -15.67 7.05 -2.73
N ASN A 150 -14.68 6.47 -3.38
CA ASN A 150 -14.29 5.09 -3.09
C ASN A 150 -13.71 4.97 -1.66
N PRO A 151 -14.15 3.98 -0.86
CA PRO A 151 -13.70 3.80 0.52
C PRO A 151 -12.26 3.26 0.63
N VAL A 152 -11.73 2.69 -0.47
CA VAL A 152 -10.35 2.24 -0.58
C VAL A 152 -9.62 3.19 -1.52
N ARG A 153 -8.48 3.71 -1.07
CA ARG A 153 -7.65 4.63 -1.86
C ARG A 153 -6.20 4.17 -1.87
N LEU A 154 -5.59 4.24 -3.05
CA LEU A 154 -4.17 3.95 -3.25
C LEU A 154 -3.42 5.24 -3.47
N VAL A 155 -2.45 5.52 -2.60
CA VAL A 155 -1.55 6.66 -2.73
C VAL A 155 -0.17 6.14 -3.11
N HIS A 156 0.24 6.40 -4.34
CA HIS A 156 1.57 6.03 -4.81
C HIS A 156 2.58 7.13 -4.44
N GLY A 157 3.71 6.73 -3.85
CA GLY A 157 4.76 7.66 -3.45
C GLY A 157 6.14 7.14 -3.84
N PRO A 158 6.83 7.72 -4.85
CA PRO A 158 8.17 7.30 -5.23
C PRO A 158 9.19 7.52 -4.08
N PHE A 159 10.42 7.05 -4.28
CA PHE A 159 11.49 7.26 -3.30
C PHE A 159 11.70 8.78 -3.09
N GLY A 160 11.84 9.20 -1.83
CA GLY A 160 12.01 10.61 -1.47
C GLY A 160 10.75 11.49 -1.53
N SER A 161 9.58 10.96 -1.93
CA SER A 161 8.36 11.76 -2.12
C SER A 161 7.67 12.26 -0.84
N GLY A 162 8.25 12.03 0.34
CA GLY A 162 7.68 12.45 1.61
C GLY A 162 6.49 11.61 2.13
N LYS A 163 6.34 10.33 1.74
CA LYS A 163 5.23 9.46 2.19
C LYS A 163 4.92 9.53 3.69
N THR A 164 5.93 9.45 4.55
CA THR A 164 5.75 9.53 6.01
C THR A 164 5.21 10.89 6.43
N HIS A 165 5.71 11.97 5.82
CA HIS A 165 5.23 13.33 6.06
C HIS A 165 3.77 13.50 5.63
N THR A 166 3.40 12.97 4.45
CA THR A 166 2.02 12.97 3.93
C THR A 166 1.06 12.15 4.80
N LEU A 167 1.47 10.94 5.22
CA LEU A 167 0.67 10.09 6.10
C LEU A 167 0.46 10.73 7.48
N ALA A 168 1.48 11.37 8.04
CA ALA A 168 1.35 12.07 9.32
C ALA A 168 0.34 13.22 9.22
N ALA A 169 0.39 14.02 8.16
CA ALA A 169 -0.61 15.06 7.89
C ALA A 169 -2.02 14.48 7.77
N PHE A 170 -2.19 13.41 6.98
CA PHE A 170 -3.47 12.72 6.85
C PHE A 170 -4.02 12.24 8.20
N ILE A 171 -3.21 11.58 9.03
CA ILE A 171 -3.66 11.02 10.32
C ILE A 171 -4.12 12.13 11.26
N VAL A 172 -3.36 13.24 11.35
CA VAL A 172 -3.73 14.39 12.19
C VAL A 172 -5.07 14.95 11.74
N SER A 173 -5.22 15.29 10.45
CA SER A 173 -6.48 15.85 9.93
C SER A 173 -7.65 14.86 10.02
N ALA A 174 -7.40 13.57 9.80
CA ALA A 174 -8.43 12.54 9.90
C ALA A 174 -8.92 12.39 11.35
N ALA A 175 -8.01 12.38 12.32
CA ALA A 175 -8.37 12.33 13.74
C ALA A 175 -9.18 13.55 14.17
N GLU A 176 -8.78 14.74 13.74
CA GLU A 176 -9.51 15.99 14.00
C GLU A 176 -10.94 15.96 13.41
N ARG A 177 -11.10 15.46 12.18
CA ARG A 177 -12.43 15.34 11.53
C ARG A 177 -13.32 14.32 12.23
N LEU A 178 -12.78 13.16 12.58
CA LEU A 178 -13.53 12.14 13.33
C LEU A 178 -13.98 12.67 14.69
N ALA A 179 -13.11 13.40 15.39
CA ALA A 179 -13.44 14.03 16.67
C ALA A 179 -14.51 15.13 16.51
N ALA A 180 -14.38 16.00 15.50
CA ALA A 180 -15.35 17.04 15.21
C ALA A 180 -16.74 16.48 14.82
N ALA A 181 -16.78 15.30 14.19
CA ALA A 181 -18.01 14.58 13.88
C ALA A 181 -18.59 13.82 15.09
N GLY A 182 -17.90 13.81 16.24
CA GLY A 182 -18.29 13.00 17.41
C GLY A 182 -18.23 11.49 17.14
N SER A 183 -17.45 11.06 16.16
CA SER A 183 -17.37 9.67 15.74
C SER A 183 -16.55 8.84 16.75
N PRO A 184 -17.02 7.65 17.16
CA PRO A 184 -16.24 6.74 18.01
C PRO A 184 -15.14 5.98 17.25
N ALA A 185 -15.00 6.22 15.94
CA ALA A 185 -14.05 5.52 15.09
C ALA A 185 -12.59 5.78 15.50
N ARG A 186 -11.73 4.79 15.30
CA ARG A 186 -10.28 4.87 15.55
C ARG A 186 -9.50 4.59 14.28
N ILE A 187 -8.36 5.24 14.14
CA ILE A 187 -7.45 5.03 13.01
C ILE A 187 -6.48 3.90 13.37
N LEU A 188 -6.51 2.81 12.60
CA LEU A 188 -5.51 1.74 12.68
C LEU A 188 -4.40 2.00 11.66
N VAL A 189 -3.18 2.12 12.15
CA VAL A 189 -1.97 2.23 11.32
C VAL A 189 -1.23 0.90 11.34
N SER A 190 -0.92 0.36 10.16
CA SER A 190 -0.14 -0.87 10.03
C SER A 190 0.92 -0.75 8.93
N ALA A 191 2.01 -1.50 9.09
CA ALA A 191 3.08 -1.62 8.09
C ALA A 191 3.81 -2.95 8.24
N HIS A 192 4.55 -3.36 7.21
CA HIS A 192 5.29 -4.63 7.20
C HIS A 192 6.44 -4.68 8.24
N THR A 193 7.03 -3.52 8.59
CA THR A 193 8.17 -3.46 9.52
C THR A 193 7.90 -2.53 10.69
N ASN A 194 8.45 -2.87 11.87
CA ASN A 194 8.36 -2.00 13.06
C ASN A 194 8.95 -0.61 12.80
N ILE A 195 10.09 -0.54 12.11
CA ILE A 195 10.75 0.74 11.79
C ILE A 195 9.84 1.65 10.97
N ALA A 196 9.05 1.11 10.03
CA ALA A 196 8.11 1.90 9.24
C ALA A 196 6.99 2.50 10.11
N VAL A 197 6.45 1.72 11.05
CA VAL A 197 5.44 2.21 12.01
C VAL A 197 6.05 3.28 12.91
N ASP A 198 7.20 2.99 13.52
CA ASP A 198 7.81 3.89 14.50
C ASP A 198 8.25 5.22 13.86
N ARG A 199 8.77 5.21 12.63
CA ARG A 199 9.07 6.45 11.87
C ARG A 199 7.84 7.34 11.67
N LEU A 200 6.69 6.74 11.41
CA LEU A 200 5.45 7.49 11.27
C LEU A 200 4.98 8.06 12.60
N LEU A 201 5.08 7.28 13.68
CA LEU A 201 4.70 7.74 15.02
C LEU A 201 5.63 8.85 15.53
N ILE A 202 6.94 8.78 15.26
CA ILE A 202 7.87 9.87 15.54
C ILE A 202 7.44 11.14 14.78
N ALA A 203 7.11 11.01 13.49
CA ALA A 203 6.63 12.14 12.70
C ALA A 203 5.30 12.72 13.23
N LEU A 204 4.45 11.94 13.90
CA LEU A 204 3.27 12.44 14.60
C LEU A 204 3.65 13.21 15.88
N VAL A 205 4.58 12.67 16.68
CA VAL A 205 5.09 13.31 17.89
C VAL A 205 5.75 14.66 17.56
N GLU A 206 6.56 14.73 16.51
CA GLU A 206 7.19 15.97 16.01
C GLU A 206 6.15 17.04 15.62
N ARG A 207 4.94 16.63 15.24
CA ARG A 207 3.81 17.52 14.94
C ARG A 207 2.94 17.82 16.17
N GLY A 208 3.32 17.36 17.36
CA GLY A 208 2.56 17.51 18.60
C GLY A 208 1.39 16.55 18.75
N PHE A 209 1.20 15.61 17.82
CA PHE A 209 0.12 14.62 17.89
C PHE A 209 0.58 13.41 18.71
N THR A 210 0.04 13.28 19.92
CA THR A 210 0.43 12.23 20.89
C THR A 210 -0.70 11.30 21.31
N ASP A 211 -1.92 11.53 20.81
CA ASP A 211 -3.07 10.66 21.09
C ASP A 211 -3.06 9.42 20.19
N PHE A 212 -2.12 8.54 20.45
CA PHE A 212 -2.05 7.22 19.85
C PHE A 212 -1.52 6.18 20.84
N VAL A 213 -1.68 4.90 20.47
CA VAL A 213 -1.14 3.77 21.22
C VAL A 213 -0.31 2.91 20.28
N ARG A 214 0.95 2.68 20.63
CA ARG A 214 1.84 1.76 19.92
C ARG A 214 1.73 0.35 20.52
N VAL A 215 1.20 -0.59 19.73
CA VAL A 215 1.06 -2.00 20.12
C VAL A 215 2.23 -2.80 19.56
N GLY A 216 3.00 -3.50 20.39
CA GLY A 216 4.12 -4.34 19.96
C GLY A 216 5.07 -4.71 21.11
N ALA A 217 6.06 -5.54 20.82
CA ALA A 217 7.08 -5.91 21.80
C ALA A 217 8.00 -4.71 22.12
N LEU A 218 8.11 -4.33 23.40
CA LEU A 218 8.86 -3.16 23.86
C LEU A 218 10.31 -3.11 23.34
N ARG A 219 10.98 -4.27 23.27
CA ARG A 219 12.37 -4.37 22.76
C ARG A 219 12.52 -4.01 21.28
N ARG A 220 11.41 -3.92 20.53
CA ARG A 220 11.37 -3.64 19.09
C ARG A 220 10.72 -2.30 18.76
N ILE A 221 10.43 -1.48 19.78
CA ILE A 221 9.84 -0.15 19.63
C ILE A 221 10.95 0.88 19.82
N ASP A 222 10.98 1.88 18.96
CA ASP A 222 11.89 3.01 19.08
C ASP A 222 11.71 3.76 20.42
N HIS A 223 12.82 4.11 21.05
CA HIS A 223 12.87 4.82 22.34
C HIS A 223 12.02 6.09 22.39
N LEU A 224 11.92 6.85 21.30
CA LEU A 224 11.12 8.08 21.23
C LEU A 224 9.61 7.81 21.29
N VAL A 225 9.19 6.59 20.94
CA VAL A 225 7.79 6.18 20.87
C VAL A 225 7.40 5.25 22.03
N LEU A 226 8.39 4.70 22.76
CA LEU A 226 8.18 3.84 23.92
C LEU A 226 7.17 4.40 24.95
N PRO A 227 7.16 5.71 25.29
CA PRO A 227 6.18 6.26 26.22
C PRO A 227 4.72 6.09 25.76
N HIS A 228 4.50 6.00 24.45
CA HIS A 228 3.19 5.81 23.83
C HIS A 228 2.84 4.33 23.63
N SER A 229 3.65 3.40 24.13
CA SER A 229 3.34 1.97 24.05
C SER A 229 2.18 1.59 24.95
N LEU A 230 1.43 0.54 24.57
CA LEU A 230 0.28 0.06 25.34
C LEU A 230 0.62 -0.18 26.82
N HIS A 231 1.73 -0.86 27.08
CA HIS A 231 2.18 -1.20 28.43
C HIS A 231 2.50 0.04 29.29
N CYS A 232 3.08 1.08 28.69
CA CYS A 232 3.40 2.33 29.38
C CYS A 232 2.14 3.17 29.66
N ARG A 233 1.17 3.21 28.72
CA ARG A 233 -0.11 3.90 28.91
C ARG A 233 -0.98 3.24 29.99
N GLU A 234 -0.98 1.91 30.12
CA GLU A 234 -1.70 1.24 31.20
C GLU A 234 -1.08 1.54 32.57
N SER A 235 0.25 1.57 32.68
CA SER A 235 0.91 1.93 33.94
C SER A 235 0.65 3.38 34.38
N SER A 236 0.57 4.34 33.46
CA SER A 236 0.24 5.73 33.82
C SER A 236 -1.23 5.89 34.22
N VAL A 237 -2.17 5.26 33.51
CA VAL A 237 -3.60 5.27 33.88
C VAL A 237 -3.85 4.57 35.23
N SER A 238 -3.12 3.49 35.51
CA SER A 238 -3.19 2.78 36.80
C SER A 238 -2.58 3.61 37.95
N ALA A 239 -1.46 4.30 37.72
CA ALA A 239 -0.86 5.20 38.70
C ALA A 239 -1.79 6.38 39.04
N THR A 240 -2.44 7.00 38.06
CA THR A 240 -3.38 8.11 38.29
C THR A 240 -4.65 7.66 39.02
N LYS A 241 -5.13 6.43 38.77
CA LYS A 241 -6.25 5.85 39.54
C LYS A 241 -5.89 5.62 41.02
N ASN A 242 -4.68 5.15 41.31
CA ASN A 242 -4.22 4.89 42.69
C ASN A 242 -3.97 6.16 43.51
N ILE A 243 -3.59 7.27 42.86
CA ILE A 243 -3.40 8.56 43.54
C ILE A 243 -4.77 9.14 43.97
N ASN A 244 -5.79 9.04 43.10
CA ASN A 244 -7.14 9.53 43.41
C ASN A 244 -7.89 8.67 44.45
N SER A 245 -7.52 7.40 44.66
CA SER A 245 -8.08 6.58 45.74
C SER A 245 -7.41 6.83 47.09
N ASN A 246 -6.16 7.27 47.12
CA ASN A 246 -5.43 7.57 48.37
C ASN A 246 -5.67 8.97 48.93
N SER A 247 -6.15 9.93 48.12
CA SER A 247 -6.49 11.28 48.60
C SER A 247 -7.89 11.39 49.22
N MET A 248 -8.73 10.36 49.12
CA MET A 248 -10.12 10.35 49.61
C MET A 248 -10.31 9.63 50.97
N SER A 249 -9.23 9.16 51.61
CA SER A 249 -9.27 8.39 52.86
C SER A 249 -8.61 9.10 54.06
N GLY A 250 -8.29 10.40 53.93
CA GLY A 250 -7.44 11.12 54.87
C GLY A 250 -8.06 12.32 55.60
N GLU A 251 -9.39 12.40 55.81
CA GLU A 251 -9.97 13.38 56.75
C GLU A 251 -11.18 12.78 57.47
N GLY A 252 -10.95 12.24 58.67
CA GLY A 252 -12.03 11.73 59.52
C GLY A 252 -11.54 11.06 60.80
N GLY A 253 -11.32 11.85 61.86
CA GLY A 253 -11.18 11.38 63.25
C GLY A 253 -9.95 11.92 63.96
N GLY A 254 -10.04 12.58 65.11
CA GLY A 254 -11.19 12.83 65.96
C GLY A 254 -10.85 13.86 67.03
N GLY A 255 -11.87 14.63 67.43
CA GLY A 255 -11.87 15.37 68.68
C GLY A 255 -12.30 14.44 69.83
N GLY A 256 -11.59 14.57 70.94
CA GLY A 256 -11.91 14.07 72.26
C GLY A 256 -11.33 15.02 73.28
#